data_AF-A0A8H4INC8-F1
#
_entry.id   AF-A0A8H4INC8-F1
#
_cell.length_a   1.000
_cell.length_b   1.000
_cell.length_c   1.000
_cell.angle_alpha   90.00
_cell.angle_beta   90.00
_cell.angle_gamma   90.00
#
_symmetry.space_group_name_H-M   'P 1'
#
loop_
_entity.id
_entity.type
_entity.pdbx_description
1 polymer ?
#
loop_
_entity_poly.entity_id
_entity_poly.type
_entity_poly.pdbx_seq_one_letter_code
_entity_poly.pdbx_strand_id
1 'polypeptide(L)'
;MISTTLTETIPSIPQRPSNHGIGVKPHGPLPTHPAESWVTDQAVPLTRQSFLDLLAGKTPLIKVPRFATHNECDRLVEALLPRLRPYENTTGPAVNKVGLAQFEFQAQSEEDYEKRDGSEKQRYFDAAARLQSLHADLAAAAGSPNLWSRIFSTLSALVRPDWDAGLASEDPRDPDSPRYFSGIFREINNGTPIHCDWCPYDCNTEDWILSRITSQVVFNLYLTPVRGGATTLYDVQWTPEALAFRDRATYGYDKKLVEGRKSCRFEPEVGDLYIFNSRNMHEVKELEKTCGSARGDAGGGDLGRIALASFMGVLPEKETGGKKRLMFWS
;
A
#
# COMPACT_ATOMS: atom_id res chain seq x y z
N MET A 1 50.38 -32.39 -33.62
CA MET A 1 49.69 -31.62 -32.59
C MET A 1 48.25 -31.44 -33.06
N ILE A 2 47.31 -32.14 -32.44
CA ILE A 2 45.89 -32.14 -32.81
C ILE A 2 45.23 -31.00 -32.04
N SER A 3 44.62 -30.08 -32.77
CA SER A 3 43.89 -28.93 -32.25
C SER A 3 42.47 -29.38 -31.86
N THR A 4 42.12 -29.27 -30.58
CA THR A 4 40.78 -29.51 -30.06
C THR A 4 40.14 -28.18 -29.65
N THR A 5 39.25 -27.68 -30.51
CA THR A 5 38.28 -26.63 -30.17
C THR A 5 37.18 -27.22 -29.28
N LEU A 6 37.09 -26.72 -28.05
CA LEU A 6 35.97 -26.97 -27.14
C LEU A 6 34.87 -25.94 -27.43
N THR A 7 33.74 -26.42 -27.96
CA THR A 7 32.51 -25.64 -28.10
C THR A 7 31.75 -25.73 -26.77
N GLU A 8 31.69 -24.64 -26.02
CA GLU A 8 30.86 -24.54 -24.82
C GLU A 8 29.37 -24.47 -25.23
N THR A 9 28.61 -25.48 -24.84
CA THR A 9 27.16 -25.50 -24.91
C THR A 9 26.57 -24.53 -23.90
N ILE A 10 25.93 -23.47 -24.39
CA ILE A 10 25.08 -22.56 -23.63
C ILE A 10 23.91 -23.36 -23.04
N PRO A 11 23.61 -23.28 -21.72
CA PRO A 11 22.45 -23.94 -21.14
C PRO A 11 21.17 -23.34 -21.71
N SER A 12 20.29 -24.22 -22.21
CA SER A 12 18.97 -23.86 -22.72
C SER A 12 18.13 -23.19 -21.64
N ILE A 13 17.58 -22.02 -21.97
CA ILE A 13 16.54 -21.33 -21.20
C ILE A 13 15.36 -22.30 -21.02
N PRO A 14 14.85 -22.52 -19.79
CA PRO A 14 13.67 -23.34 -19.56
C PRO A 14 12.49 -22.84 -20.39
N GLN A 15 11.84 -23.74 -21.11
CA GLN A 15 10.65 -23.43 -21.90
C GLN A 15 9.55 -22.80 -21.01
N ARG A 16 8.94 -21.72 -21.51
CA ARG A 16 7.80 -21.04 -20.88
C ARG A 16 6.66 -22.04 -20.62
N PRO A 17 6.14 -22.17 -19.39
CA PRO A 17 4.84 -22.80 -19.20
C PRO A 17 3.76 -21.98 -19.91
N SER A 18 2.82 -22.68 -20.53
CA SER A 18 1.71 -22.09 -21.27
C SER A 18 0.81 -21.26 -20.35
N ASN A 19 0.58 -20.01 -20.76
CA ASN A 19 -0.24 -19.02 -20.06
C ASN A 19 -1.73 -19.35 -20.21
N HIS A 20 -2.24 -20.33 -19.47
CA HIS A 20 -3.68 -20.50 -19.27
C HIS A 20 -4.04 -19.89 -17.92
N GLY A 21 -4.61 -18.69 -17.97
CA GLY A 21 -5.42 -18.02 -16.93
C GLY A 21 -4.87 -18.08 -15.51
N ILE A 22 -3.98 -17.16 -15.14
CA ILE A 22 -3.72 -16.84 -13.73
C ILE A 22 -4.21 -15.41 -13.52
N GLY A 23 -5.37 -15.26 -12.87
CA GLY A 23 -5.93 -13.97 -12.44
C GLY A 23 -7.27 -13.62 -13.09
N VAL A 24 -8.00 -12.73 -12.42
CA VAL A 24 -9.28 -12.18 -12.89
C VAL A 24 -9.09 -11.56 -14.27
N LYS A 25 -10.02 -11.82 -15.20
CA LYS A 25 -9.96 -11.26 -16.56
C LYS A 25 -9.97 -9.73 -16.47
N PRO A 26 -8.90 -9.05 -16.93
CA PRO A 26 -8.86 -7.61 -16.85
C PRO A 26 -9.82 -6.97 -17.85
N HIS A 27 -10.37 -5.82 -17.46
CA HIS A 27 -11.22 -4.93 -18.26
C HIS A 27 -10.40 -4.13 -19.31
N GLY A 28 -9.09 -4.39 -19.42
CA GLY A 28 -8.19 -3.73 -20.36
C GLY A 28 -6.79 -4.35 -20.42
N PRO A 29 -5.87 -3.79 -21.23
CA PRO A 29 -4.48 -4.22 -21.22
C PRO A 29 -3.85 -3.97 -19.83
N LEU A 30 -2.92 -4.83 -19.44
CA LEU A 30 -2.17 -4.64 -18.19
C LEU A 30 -1.32 -3.36 -18.27
N PRO A 31 -1.13 -2.64 -17.14
CA PRO A 31 -0.33 -1.42 -17.13
C PRO A 31 1.14 -1.71 -17.43
N THR A 32 1.75 -0.87 -18.27
CA THR A 32 3.14 -1.03 -18.75
C THR A 32 4.06 0.10 -18.33
N HIS A 33 3.70 0.84 -17.26
CA HIS A 33 4.53 1.93 -16.76
C HIS A 33 5.97 1.45 -16.55
N PRO A 34 7.00 2.20 -17.00
CA PRO A 34 8.38 1.76 -16.86
C PRO A 34 8.72 1.52 -15.38
N ALA A 35 9.56 0.52 -15.13
CA ALA A 35 10.14 0.28 -13.83
C ALA A 35 11.50 0.96 -13.76
N GLU A 36 11.76 1.66 -12.66
CA GLU A 36 13.06 2.27 -12.37
C GLU A 36 13.81 1.45 -11.31
N SER A 37 15.09 1.74 -11.10
CA SER A 37 15.91 1.08 -10.08
C SER A 37 16.42 2.09 -9.06
N TRP A 38 16.63 1.62 -7.83
CA TRP A 38 17.07 2.49 -6.76
C TRP A 38 18.52 2.95 -6.92
N VAL A 39 18.75 4.22 -6.61
CA VAL A 39 20.10 4.82 -6.51
C VAL A 39 20.73 4.66 -5.12
N THR A 40 19.94 4.21 -4.14
CA THR A 40 20.35 3.94 -2.75
C THR A 40 19.53 2.79 -2.16
N ASP A 41 20.05 2.12 -1.14
CA ASP A 41 19.35 1.09 -0.37
C ASP A 41 18.97 1.56 1.05
N GLN A 42 19.19 2.85 1.34
CA GLN A 42 18.91 3.46 2.65
C GLN A 42 17.68 4.35 2.61
N ALA A 43 17.09 4.55 3.80
CA ALA A 43 16.06 5.57 3.98
C ALA A 43 16.62 6.97 3.74
N VAL A 44 15.82 7.85 3.11
CA VAL A 44 16.16 9.26 2.88
C VAL A 44 15.22 10.18 3.66
N PRO A 45 15.64 11.42 3.98
CA PRO A 45 14.75 12.38 4.64
C PRO A 45 13.65 12.88 3.70
N LEU A 46 12.56 13.40 4.27
CA LEU A 46 11.47 14.00 3.49
C LEU A 46 11.90 15.38 2.96
N THR A 47 11.95 15.48 1.64
CA THR A 47 12.11 16.71 0.87
C THR A 47 11.22 16.61 -0.35
N ARG A 48 10.98 17.72 -1.05
CA ARG A 48 10.27 17.66 -2.34
C ARG A 48 10.97 16.72 -3.33
N GLN A 49 12.30 16.79 -3.41
CA GLN A 49 13.07 15.99 -4.36
C GLN A 49 12.99 14.50 -4.02
N SER A 50 13.22 14.12 -2.75
CA SER A 50 13.11 12.71 -2.35
C SER A 50 11.71 12.14 -2.52
N PHE A 51 10.66 12.94 -2.33
CA PHE A 51 9.28 12.52 -2.61
C PHE A 51 9.03 12.28 -4.10
N LEU A 52 9.56 13.14 -4.98
CA LEU A 52 9.47 12.94 -6.42
C LEU A 52 10.30 11.74 -6.88
N ASP A 53 11.49 11.53 -6.31
CA ASP A 53 12.32 10.36 -6.58
C ASP A 53 11.66 9.06 -6.09
N LEU A 54 10.91 9.11 -4.99
CA LEU A 54 10.12 7.98 -4.49
C LEU A 54 8.99 7.62 -5.46
N LEU A 55 8.23 8.62 -5.92
CA LEU A 55 7.19 8.42 -6.95
C LEU A 55 7.78 7.84 -8.24
N ALA A 56 8.96 8.30 -8.63
CA ALA A 56 9.70 7.78 -9.78
C ALA A 56 10.35 6.40 -9.56
N GLY A 57 10.30 5.83 -8.34
CA GLY A 57 10.91 4.53 -8.06
C GLY A 57 12.45 4.54 -7.94
N LYS A 58 13.05 5.69 -7.63
CA LYS A 58 14.52 5.87 -7.55
C LYS A 58 15.07 5.76 -6.12
N THR A 59 14.23 5.89 -5.11
CA THR A 59 14.60 5.70 -3.70
C THR A 59 13.65 4.71 -3.04
N PRO A 60 14.12 3.87 -2.11
CA PRO A 60 13.27 2.86 -1.47
C PRO A 60 12.24 3.47 -0.54
N LEU A 61 12.67 4.40 0.31
CA LEU A 61 11.98 4.73 1.53
C LEU A 61 12.29 6.15 1.98
N ILE A 62 11.27 6.88 2.39
CA ILE A 62 11.39 8.12 3.14
C ILE A 62 11.02 7.82 4.60
N LYS A 63 11.88 8.25 5.54
CA LYS A 63 11.60 8.21 6.98
C LYS A 63 11.48 9.64 7.51
N VAL A 64 10.39 9.93 8.22
CA VAL A 64 10.21 11.15 9.02
C VAL A 64 10.13 10.76 10.49
N PRO A 65 11.23 10.90 11.23
CA PRO A 65 11.26 10.49 12.63
C PRO A 65 10.42 11.45 13.48
N ARG A 66 9.71 10.89 14.47
CA ARG A 66 8.90 11.62 15.46
C ARG A 66 7.91 12.59 14.80
N PHE A 67 7.27 12.15 13.72
CA PHE A 67 6.22 12.92 13.04
C PHE A 67 5.02 13.17 13.97
N ALA A 68 4.67 12.17 14.77
CA ALA A 68 3.77 12.29 15.91
C ALA A 68 4.52 12.03 17.22
N THR A 69 4.09 12.68 18.29
CA THR A 69 4.60 12.40 19.63
C THR A 69 3.99 11.10 20.17
N HIS A 70 4.67 10.43 21.10
CA HIS A 70 4.15 9.20 21.72
C HIS A 70 2.78 9.46 22.38
N ASN A 71 2.62 10.59 23.07
CA ASN A 71 1.34 10.99 23.67
C ASN A 71 0.21 11.29 22.65
N GLU A 72 0.54 11.70 21.42
CA GLU A 72 -0.46 11.78 20.35
C GLU A 72 -0.84 10.38 19.86
N CYS A 73 0.13 9.48 19.73
CA CYS A 73 -0.10 8.08 19.34
C CYS A 73 -0.93 7.32 20.38
N ASP A 74 -0.57 7.39 21.66
CA ASP A 74 -1.23 6.67 22.75
C ASP A 74 -2.71 7.07 22.85
N ARG A 75 -3.00 8.38 22.90
CA ARG A 75 -4.38 8.88 22.98
C ARG A 75 -5.20 8.52 21.75
N LEU A 76 -4.59 8.52 20.56
CA LEU A 76 -5.26 8.09 19.34
C LEU A 76 -5.56 6.58 19.36
N VAL A 77 -4.62 5.76 19.83
CA VAL A 77 -4.81 4.30 19.98
C VAL A 77 -5.92 4.00 20.99
N GLU A 78 -5.94 4.67 22.14
CA GLU A 78 -7.02 4.53 23.14
C GLU A 78 -8.41 4.81 22.52
N ALA A 79 -8.54 5.86 21.71
CA ALA A 79 -9.78 6.17 21.00
C ALA A 79 -10.11 5.18 19.86
N LEU A 80 -9.08 4.53 19.29
CA LEU A 80 -9.19 3.60 18.17
C LEU A 80 -9.62 2.19 18.60
N LEU A 81 -9.06 1.66 19.68
CA LEU A 81 -9.20 0.25 20.08
C LEU A 81 -10.65 -0.25 20.12
N PRO A 82 -11.65 0.49 20.67
CA PRO A 82 -13.04 0.02 20.69
C PRO A 82 -13.66 -0.13 19.28
N ARG A 83 -13.07 0.52 18.27
CA ARG A 83 -13.57 0.60 16.89
C ARG A 83 -12.92 -0.40 15.94
N LEU A 84 -11.86 -1.11 16.34
CA LEU A 84 -11.19 -2.09 15.48
C LEU A 84 -12.14 -3.23 15.07
N ARG A 85 -12.14 -3.57 13.77
CA ARG A 85 -12.92 -4.65 13.17
C ARG A 85 -12.06 -5.41 12.16
N PRO A 86 -12.25 -6.72 11.94
CA PRO A 86 -11.52 -7.43 10.88
C PRO A 86 -11.81 -6.83 9.49
N TYR A 87 -10.89 -7.01 8.55
CA TYR A 87 -11.14 -6.77 7.13
C TYR A 87 -12.29 -7.65 6.60
N GLU A 88 -13.06 -7.11 5.65
CA GLU A 88 -14.07 -7.90 4.94
C GLU A 88 -13.40 -8.54 3.69
N ASN A 89 -13.66 -9.83 3.44
CA ASN A 89 -13.24 -10.56 2.24
C ASN A 89 -11.72 -10.53 1.93
N THR A 90 -10.86 -11.03 2.84
CA THR A 90 -9.40 -11.13 2.59
C THR A 90 -8.91 -12.55 2.31
N THR A 91 -8.21 -12.75 1.20
CA THR A 91 -7.46 -13.98 0.86
C THR A 91 -6.04 -13.97 1.46
N GLY A 92 -5.91 -13.87 2.79
CA GLY A 92 -4.61 -13.91 3.49
C GLY A 92 -4.71 -13.73 5.02
N PRO A 93 -3.60 -13.40 5.71
CA PRO A 93 -3.58 -13.30 7.18
C PRO A 93 -4.58 -12.28 7.70
N ALA A 94 -5.18 -12.55 8.86
CA ALA A 94 -6.16 -11.65 9.47
C ALA A 94 -5.56 -10.27 9.77
N VAL A 95 -6.21 -9.22 9.26
CA VAL A 95 -5.89 -7.81 9.51
C VAL A 95 -7.13 -7.17 10.14
N ASN A 96 -6.95 -6.42 11.23
CA ASN A 96 -8.02 -5.56 11.76
C ASN A 96 -7.84 -4.12 11.26
N LYS A 97 -8.93 -3.37 11.16
CA LYS A 97 -8.96 -2.00 10.67
C LYS A 97 -9.98 -1.11 11.36
N VAL A 98 -9.77 0.19 11.19
CA VAL A 98 -10.79 1.23 11.30
C VAL A 98 -10.71 2.09 10.04
N GLY A 99 -11.83 2.22 9.33
CA GLY A 99 -11.90 2.87 8.02
C GLY A 99 -12.23 1.89 6.90
N LEU A 100 -11.92 2.30 5.67
CA LEU A 100 -12.28 1.59 4.46
C LEU A 100 -11.06 1.36 3.59
N ALA A 101 -10.94 0.17 2.98
CA ALA A 101 -9.99 -0.06 1.91
C ALA A 101 -10.74 -0.32 0.61
N GLN A 102 -10.38 0.41 -0.45
CA GLN A 102 -11.00 0.24 -1.77
C GLN A 102 -10.78 -1.18 -2.31
N PHE A 103 -9.66 -1.81 -1.95
CA PHE A 103 -9.34 -3.20 -2.29
C PHE A 103 -10.41 -4.22 -1.82
N GLU A 104 -11.20 -3.91 -0.79
CA GLU A 104 -12.28 -4.79 -0.28
C GLU A 104 -13.48 -4.87 -1.22
N PHE A 105 -13.55 -3.97 -2.21
CA PHE A 105 -14.63 -3.88 -3.20
C PHE A 105 -14.18 -4.36 -4.58
N GLN A 106 -12.93 -4.81 -4.70
CA GLN A 106 -12.38 -5.41 -5.92
C GLN A 106 -12.56 -6.92 -5.90
N ALA A 107 -12.53 -7.56 -7.07
CA ALA A 107 -12.43 -9.02 -7.13
C ALA A 107 -11.00 -9.45 -6.79
N GLN A 108 -10.85 -10.22 -5.73
CA GLN A 108 -9.54 -10.72 -5.27
C GLN A 108 -9.26 -12.15 -5.78
N SER A 109 -10.28 -12.80 -6.34
CA SER A 109 -10.23 -14.14 -6.92
C SER A 109 -11.16 -14.25 -8.13
N GLU A 110 -10.99 -15.31 -8.93
CA GLU A 110 -11.92 -15.63 -10.02
C GLU A 110 -13.34 -15.86 -9.51
N GLU A 111 -13.48 -16.49 -8.34
CA GLU A 111 -14.76 -16.72 -7.69
C GLU A 111 -15.44 -15.41 -7.28
N ASP A 112 -14.68 -14.44 -6.73
CA ASP A 112 -15.23 -13.13 -6.41
C ASP A 112 -15.76 -12.44 -7.66
N TYR A 113 -15.03 -12.55 -8.78
CA TYR A 113 -15.40 -11.95 -10.05
C TYR A 113 -16.72 -12.50 -10.62
N GLU A 114 -16.93 -13.82 -10.55
CA GLU A 114 -18.18 -14.45 -11.02
C GLU A 114 -19.41 -14.04 -10.20
N LYS A 115 -19.22 -13.64 -8.94
CA LYS A 115 -20.30 -13.24 -8.02
C LYS A 115 -20.64 -11.75 -8.08
N ARG A 116 -19.92 -10.97 -8.88
CA ARG A 116 -20.13 -9.51 -8.96
C ARG A 116 -21.43 -9.16 -9.65
N ASP A 117 -22.09 -8.12 -9.15
CA ASP A 117 -23.33 -7.59 -9.71
C ASP A 117 -23.17 -6.16 -10.28
N GLY A 118 -21.97 -5.59 -10.18
CA GLY A 118 -21.64 -4.25 -10.63
C GLY A 118 -21.96 -3.14 -9.62
N SER A 119 -22.51 -3.48 -8.45
CA SER A 119 -22.82 -2.52 -7.39
C SER A 119 -21.62 -2.15 -6.53
N GLU A 120 -20.47 -2.83 -6.66
CA GLU A 120 -19.38 -2.77 -5.69
C GLU A 120 -18.81 -1.35 -5.56
N LYS A 121 -18.63 -0.64 -6.68
CA LYS A 121 -18.14 0.74 -6.70
C LYS A 121 -19.11 1.69 -5.98
N GLN A 122 -20.41 1.51 -6.17
CA GLN A 122 -21.42 2.29 -5.45
C GLN A 122 -21.41 1.95 -3.94
N ARG A 123 -21.33 0.66 -3.59
CA ARG A 123 -21.23 0.22 -2.19
C ARG A 123 -20.00 0.79 -1.49
N TYR A 124 -18.87 0.88 -2.21
CA TYR A 124 -17.67 1.55 -1.70
C TYR A 124 -17.94 3.02 -1.39
N PHE A 125 -18.52 3.79 -2.33
CA PHE A 125 -18.77 5.22 -2.09
C PHE A 125 -19.81 5.47 -1.00
N ASP A 126 -20.84 4.62 -0.90
CA ASP A 126 -21.81 4.68 0.19
C ASP A 126 -21.14 4.45 1.55
N ALA A 127 -20.19 3.49 1.63
CA ALA A 127 -19.41 3.24 2.83
C ALA A 127 -18.42 4.37 3.13
N ALA A 128 -17.75 4.91 2.11
CA ALA A 128 -16.79 6.01 2.24
C ALA A 128 -17.48 7.29 2.77
N ALA A 129 -18.69 7.60 2.28
CA ALA A 129 -19.47 8.76 2.72
C ALA A 129 -19.78 8.70 4.22
N ARG A 130 -20.02 7.51 4.79
CA ARG A 130 -20.27 7.31 6.22
C ARG A 130 -19.04 7.54 7.09
N LEU A 131 -17.84 7.58 6.51
CA LEU A 131 -16.56 7.69 7.20
C LEU A 131 -15.90 9.07 7.05
N GLN A 132 -16.56 10.03 6.40
CA GLN A 132 -16.00 11.36 6.11
C GLN A 132 -15.51 12.13 7.35
N SER A 133 -16.15 11.91 8.51
CA SER A 133 -15.79 12.58 9.77
C SER A 133 -14.82 11.76 10.63
N LEU A 134 -14.47 10.53 10.24
CA LEU A 134 -13.76 9.57 11.10
C LEU A 134 -12.54 10.18 11.79
N HIS A 135 -11.68 10.85 11.02
CA HIS A 135 -10.44 11.44 11.53
C HIS A 135 -10.67 12.63 12.46
N ALA A 136 -11.68 13.44 12.19
CA ALA A 136 -12.05 14.56 13.06
C ALA A 136 -12.66 14.04 14.37
N ASP A 137 -13.52 13.03 14.30
CA ASP A 137 -14.15 12.41 15.46
C ASP A 137 -13.13 11.70 16.35
N LEU A 138 -12.16 11.00 15.74
CA LEU A 138 -11.05 10.37 16.48
C LEU A 138 -10.15 11.40 17.15
N ALA A 139 -9.78 12.48 16.44
CA ALA A 139 -8.98 13.56 16.99
C ALA A 139 -9.69 14.24 18.17
N ALA A 140 -10.99 14.51 18.05
CA ALA A 140 -11.81 15.06 19.12
C ALA A 140 -11.89 14.12 20.32
N ALA A 141 -12.14 12.83 20.10
CA ALA A 141 -12.21 11.82 21.15
C ALA A 141 -10.87 11.63 21.87
N ALA A 142 -9.75 11.66 21.15
CA ALA A 142 -8.40 11.55 21.71
C ALA A 142 -7.91 12.85 22.39
N GLY A 143 -8.60 13.97 22.20
CA GLY A 143 -8.11 15.29 22.61
C GLY A 143 -6.74 15.61 21.99
N SER A 144 -6.50 15.15 20.76
CA SER A 144 -5.24 15.27 20.03
C SER A 144 -5.44 15.89 18.65
N PRO A 145 -4.38 16.39 18.00
CA PRO A 145 -4.47 16.85 16.62
C PRO A 145 -4.88 15.73 15.65
N ASN A 146 -5.54 16.10 14.55
CA ASN A 146 -5.87 15.19 13.47
C ASN A 146 -4.59 14.84 12.67
N LEU A 147 -4.02 13.67 12.96
CA LEU A 147 -2.76 13.21 12.36
C LEU A 147 -2.89 12.95 10.85
N TRP A 148 -4.05 12.48 10.37
CA TRP A 148 -4.29 12.32 8.92
C TRP A 148 -4.23 13.68 8.20
N SER A 149 -4.91 14.69 8.73
CA SER A 149 -4.89 16.05 8.14
C SER A 149 -3.50 16.68 8.16
N ARG A 150 -2.70 16.42 9.20
CA ARG A 150 -1.30 16.85 9.28
C ARG A 150 -0.44 16.19 8.18
N ILE A 151 -0.57 14.88 7.97
CA ILE A 151 0.15 14.15 6.90
C ILE A 151 -0.30 14.67 5.53
N PHE A 152 -1.61 14.73 5.30
CA PHE A 152 -2.19 15.22 4.05
C PHE A 152 -1.67 16.62 3.69
N SER A 153 -1.68 17.55 4.65
CA SER A 153 -1.17 18.91 4.46
C SER A 153 0.33 18.94 4.17
N THR A 154 1.11 18.15 4.91
CA THR A 154 2.57 18.07 4.73
C THR A 154 2.93 17.58 3.33
N LEU A 155 2.32 16.48 2.87
CA LEU A 155 2.65 15.86 1.58
C LEU A 155 2.09 16.67 0.40
N SER A 156 0.90 17.24 0.55
CA SER A 156 0.34 18.13 -0.47
C SER A 156 1.17 19.39 -0.67
N ALA A 157 1.80 19.92 0.38
CA ALA A 157 2.67 21.09 0.28
C ALA A 157 3.94 20.83 -0.54
N LEU A 158 4.40 19.58 -0.65
CA LEU A 158 5.60 19.24 -1.43
C LEU A 158 5.41 19.40 -2.94
N VAL A 159 4.18 19.21 -3.42
CA VAL A 159 3.87 19.21 -4.86
C VAL A 159 3.20 20.49 -5.34
N ARG A 160 2.64 21.29 -4.41
CA ARG A 160 2.07 22.60 -4.74
C ARG A 160 3.17 23.66 -4.95
N PRO A 161 2.96 24.66 -5.83
CA PRO A 161 1.76 24.91 -6.64
C PRO A 161 1.77 24.19 -8.01
N ASP A 162 2.81 23.41 -8.31
CA ASP A 162 3.00 22.77 -9.62
C ASP A 162 1.91 21.75 -9.92
N TRP A 163 1.50 20.98 -8.91
CA TRP A 163 0.44 19.97 -9.00
C TRP A 163 -0.74 20.34 -8.10
N ASP A 164 -1.90 19.80 -8.44
CA ASP A 164 -3.02 19.74 -7.50
C ASP A 164 -2.84 18.58 -6.52
N ALA A 165 -3.47 18.67 -5.35
CA ALA A 165 -3.45 17.61 -4.35
C ALA A 165 -4.76 17.58 -3.57
N GLY A 166 -5.33 16.38 -3.42
CA GLY A 166 -6.67 16.19 -2.83
C GLY A 166 -7.01 14.73 -2.59
N LEU A 167 -8.12 14.49 -1.89
CA LEU A 167 -8.76 13.17 -1.91
C LEU A 167 -9.04 12.77 -3.38
N ALA A 168 -8.89 11.48 -3.66
CA ALA A 168 -9.28 10.93 -4.96
C ALA A 168 -10.79 11.11 -5.15
N SER A 169 -11.21 11.35 -6.39
CA SER A 169 -12.60 11.39 -6.84
C SER A 169 -12.68 10.91 -8.29
N GLU A 170 -13.82 10.33 -8.68
CA GLU A 170 -13.99 9.74 -10.02
C GLU A 170 -13.86 10.77 -11.16
N ASP A 171 -14.36 11.98 -10.92
CA ASP A 171 -14.07 13.14 -11.76
C ASP A 171 -13.43 14.22 -10.87
N PRO A 172 -12.14 14.53 -11.03
CA PRO A 172 -11.46 15.56 -10.25
C PRO A 172 -11.92 16.98 -10.58
N ARG A 173 -12.68 17.18 -11.66
CA ARG A 173 -13.19 18.47 -12.15
C ARG A 173 -14.60 18.77 -11.63
N ASP A 174 -15.32 17.74 -11.20
CA ASP A 174 -16.66 17.86 -10.64
C ASP A 174 -16.59 17.90 -9.10
N PRO A 175 -16.97 19.01 -8.45
CA PRO A 175 -16.96 19.12 -6.99
C PRO A 175 -17.90 18.13 -6.30
N ASP A 176 -18.96 17.70 -6.99
CA ASP A 176 -19.99 16.77 -6.50
C ASP A 176 -19.62 15.30 -6.77
N SER A 177 -18.49 15.06 -7.44
CA SER A 177 -18.00 13.71 -7.72
C SER A 177 -17.77 12.92 -6.42
N PRO A 178 -18.20 11.64 -6.35
CA PRO A 178 -17.96 10.77 -5.20
C PRO A 178 -16.48 10.73 -4.82
N ARG A 179 -16.22 10.87 -3.51
CA ARG A 179 -14.87 10.94 -2.96
C ARG A 179 -14.48 9.62 -2.33
N TYR A 180 -13.22 9.26 -2.51
CA TYR A 180 -12.63 8.10 -1.86
C TYR A 180 -12.36 8.38 -0.38
N PHE A 181 -12.37 7.33 0.42
CA PHE A 181 -11.87 7.37 1.78
C PHE A 181 -10.32 7.35 1.77
N SER A 182 -9.68 8.01 2.73
CA SER A 182 -8.23 8.03 2.92
C SER A 182 -7.89 8.01 4.41
N GLY A 183 -6.79 7.34 4.77
CA GLY A 183 -6.33 7.24 6.15
C GLY A 183 -6.98 6.07 6.87
N ILE A 184 -6.78 4.85 6.38
CA ILE A 184 -7.19 3.66 7.11
C ILE A 184 -6.23 3.39 8.28
N PHE A 185 -6.77 2.96 9.42
CA PHE A 185 -5.95 2.37 10.49
C PHE A 185 -5.91 0.87 10.28
N ARG A 186 -4.73 0.24 10.33
CA ARG A 186 -4.55 -1.20 10.15
C ARG A 186 -3.74 -1.79 11.31
N GLU A 187 -4.16 -2.95 11.79
CA GLU A 187 -3.43 -3.79 12.74
C GLU A 187 -2.95 -5.06 12.01
N ILE A 188 -1.63 -5.21 11.86
CA ILE A 188 -1.01 -6.32 11.11
C ILE A 188 -0.09 -7.14 12.02
N ASN A 189 -0.62 -8.22 12.60
CA ASN A 189 0.13 -9.02 13.58
C ASN A 189 0.84 -10.24 12.97
N ASN A 190 0.25 -10.82 11.93
CA ASN A 190 0.72 -12.07 11.32
C ASN A 190 1.57 -11.84 10.05
N GLY A 191 2.09 -10.63 9.88
CA GLY A 191 2.84 -10.25 8.69
C GLY A 191 2.02 -10.29 7.41
N THR A 192 2.70 -10.14 6.28
CA THR A 192 2.16 -10.25 4.93
C THR A 192 3.18 -10.97 4.05
N PRO A 193 2.74 -11.75 3.04
CA PRO A 193 3.66 -12.31 2.05
C PRO A 193 4.30 -11.19 1.22
N ILE A 194 5.26 -11.55 0.35
CA ILE A 194 5.76 -10.62 -0.67
C ILE A 194 4.58 -10.23 -1.56
N HIS A 195 4.28 -8.94 -1.62
CA HIS A 195 3.18 -8.39 -2.40
C HIS A 195 3.55 -6.99 -2.89
N CYS A 196 2.68 -6.41 -3.70
CA CYS A 196 2.70 -5.01 -4.06
C CYS A 196 1.26 -4.48 -3.96
N ASP A 197 1.12 -3.18 -3.77
CA ASP A 197 -0.16 -2.49 -3.97
C ASP A 197 0.00 -1.58 -5.18
N TRP A 198 -0.74 -1.88 -6.25
CA TRP A 198 -0.65 -1.17 -7.51
C TRP A 198 -2.03 -1.11 -8.17
N CYS A 199 -2.78 -0.04 -7.89
CA CYS A 199 -4.15 0.15 -8.35
C CYS A 199 -4.36 0.00 -9.86
N PRO A 200 -3.45 0.44 -10.76
CA PRO A 200 -3.59 0.15 -12.19
C PRO A 200 -3.70 -1.33 -12.54
N TYR A 201 -3.12 -2.21 -11.72
CA TYR A 201 -3.32 -3.64 -11.84
C TYR A 201 -4.50 -4.12 -10.99
N ASP A 202 -4.53 -3.76 -9.70
CA ASP A 202 -5.53 -4.28 -8.75
C ASP A 202 -6.96 -3.87 -9.12
N CYS A 203 -7.15 -2.63 -9.59
CA CYS A 203 -8.45 -2.11 -10.02
C CYS A 203 -8.83 -2.52 -11.45
N ASN A 204 -8.06 -3.35 -12.15
CA ASN A 204 -8.26 -3.59 -13.59
C ASN A 204 -9.50 -4.46 -13.89
N THR A 205 -10.39 -4.69 -12.94
CA THR A 205 -11.66 -5.41 -13.12
C THR A 205 -12.85 -4.47 -13.32
N GLU A 206 -12.74 -3.19 -12.91
CA GLU A 206 -13.72 -2.14 -13.19
C GLU A 206 -13.04 -0.81 -13.58
N ASP A 207 -13.81 0.13 -14.16
CA ASP A 207 -13.30 1.48 -14.49
C ASP A 207 -13.23 2.36 -13.24
N TRP A 208 -12.24 2.13 -12.38
CA TRP A 208 -11.88 3.04 -11.29
C TRP A 208 -10.92 4.11 -11.81
N ILE A 209 -11.10 5.38 -11.45
CA ILE A 209 -10.12 6.44 -11.79
C ILE A 209 -8.71 6.11 -11.26
N LEU A 210 -8.62 5.36 -10.16
CA LEU A 210 -7.36 4.88 -9.58
C LEU A 210 -6.56 3.99 -10.54
N SER A 211 -7.21 3.35 -11.51
CA SER A 211 -6.51 2.55 -12.53
C SER A 211 -5.63 3.39 -13.46
N ARG A 212 -5.84 4.72 -13.48
CA ARG A 212 -5.19 5.66 -14.41
C ARG A 212 -3.99 6.39 -13.80
N ILE A 213 -3.66 6.09 -12.55
CA ILE A 213 -2.48 6.68 -11.91
C ILE A 213 -1.19 6.17 -12.57
N THR A 214 -0.17 7.00 -12.56
CA THR A 214 1.14 6.71 -13.18
C THR A 214 2.23 6.37 -12.18
N SER A 215 1.96 6.60 -10.89
CA SER A 215 2.84 6.32 -9.77
C SER A 215 1.99 6.11 -8.53
N GLN A 216 2.44 5.26 -7.61
CA GLN A 216 1.75 4.99 -6.35
C GLN A 216 2.77 4.85 -5.22
N VAL A 217 2.47 5.51 -4.11
CA VAL A 217 3.23 5.43 -2.87
C VAL A 217 2.24 5.21 -1.73
N VAL A 218 2.71 4.64 -0.63
CA VAL A 218 1.95 4.50 0.60
C VAL A 218 2.67 5.24 1.71
N PHE A 219 1.94 5.88 2.61
CA PHE A 219 2.49 6.29 3.89
C PHE A 219 1.98 5.38 5.01
N ASN A 220 2.79 5.19 6.04
CA ASN A 220 2.46 4.47 7.26
C ASN A 220 3.01 5.25 8.47
N LEU A 221 2.13 5.73 9.34
CA LEU A 221 2.47 6.31 10.64
C LEU A 221 2.24 5.24 11.72
N TYR A 222 3.29 4.78 12.36
CA TYR A 222 3.19 3.73 13.39
C TYR A 222 2.75 4.32 14.73
N LEU A 223 1.76 3.68 15.35
CA LEU A 223 1.09 4.22 16.54
C LEU A 223 1.36 3.40 17.81
N THR A 224 1.89 2.19 17.69
CA THR A 224 2.03 1.23 18.79
C THR A 224 3.43 0.63 18.81
N PRO A 225 4.01 0.39 20.00
CA PRO A 225 5.29 -0.27 20.11
C PRO A 225 5.11 -1.76 19.86
N VAL A 226 5.96 -2.35 19.02
CA VAL A 226 5.94 -3.80 18.74
C VAL A 226 7.35 -4.36 18.65
N ARG A 227 7.47 -5.69 18.82
CA ARG A 227 8.70 -6.45 18.52
C ARG A 227 8.45 -7.34 17.31
N GLY A 228 9.38 -7.38 16.37
CA GLY A 228 9.12 -7.92 15.04
C GLY A 228 8.27 -6.95 14.21
N GLY A 229 7.54 -7.45 13.21
CA GLY A 229 6.71 -6.55 12.39
C GLY A 229 7.50 -5.71 11.38
N ALA A 230 8.78 -6.02 11.16
CA ALA A 230 9.63 -5.30 10.23
C ALA A 230 9.08 -5.33 8.81
N THR A 231 9.20 -4.22 8.09
CA THR A 231 8.88 -4.15 6.66
C THR A 231 10.16 -4.24 5.84
N THR A 232 10.15 -5.12 4.84
CA THR A 232 11.22 -5.22 3.84
C THR A 232 10.66 -4.80 2.49
N LEU A 233 11.32 -3.83 1.87
CA LEU A 233 11.06 -3.36 0.51
C LEU A 233 12.12 -3.95 -0.42
N TYR A 234 11.75 -4.31 -1.64
CA TYR A 234 12.67 -4.80 -2.67
C TYR A 234 12.69 -3.87 -3.88
N ASP A 235 13.86 -3.72 -4.49
CA ASP A 235 14.05 -2.96 -5.74
C ASP A 235 13.53 -3.75 -6.95
N VAL A 236 12.23 -4.05 -6.89
CA VAL A 236 11.43 -4.78 -7.88
C VAL A 236 10.06 -4.13 -7.92
N GLN A 237 9.80 -3.30 -8.93
CA GLN A 237 8.46 -2.78 -9.16
C GLN A 237 7.61 -3.81 -9.90
N TRP A 238 6.32 -3.87 -9.58
CA TRP A 238 5.38 -4.72 -10.30
C TRP A 238 5.38 -4.39 -11.80
N THR A 239 5.47 -5.43 -12.61
CA THR A 239 5.25 -5.42 -14.07
C THR A 239 4.39 -6.64 -14.43
N PRO A 240 3.79 -6.71 -15.62
CA PRO A 240 3.01 -7.89 -16.03
C PRO A 240 3.75 -9.22 -15.87
N GLU A 241 5.07 -9.23 -16.00
CA GLU A 241 5.92 -10.42 -15.84
C GLU A 241 5.90 -10.99 -14.40
N ALA A 242 5.60 -10.16 -13.40
CA ALA A 242 5.49 -10.60 -12.01
C ALA A 242 4.39 -11.64 -11.81
N LEU A 243 3.36 -11.66 -12.67
CA LEU A 243 2.28 -12.65 -12.62
C LEU A 243 2.77 -14.09 -12.77
N ALA A 244 3.93 -14.32 -13.40
CA ALA A 244 4.54 -15.64 -13.48
C ALA A 244 4.97 -16.19 -12.11
N PHE A 245 5.11 -15.32 -11.10
CA PHE A 245 5.49 -15.65 -9.72
C PHE A 245 4.31 -15.55 -8.75
N ARG A 246 3.11 -15.24 -9.23
CA ARG A 246 1.91 -15.08 -8.41
C ARG A 246 1.56 -16.39 -7.73
N ASP A 247 1.41 -16.38 -6.40
CA ASP A 247 0.82 -17.51 -5.70
C ASP A 247 -0.67 -17.60 -6.07
N ARG A 248 -1.13 -18.79 -6.43
CA ARG A 248 -2.54 -19.02 -6.78
C ARG A 248 -3.46 -19.06 -5.56
N ALA A 249 -2.92 -19.40 -4.39
CA ALA A 249 -3.71 -19.57 -3.17
C ALA A 249 -3.82 -18.30 -2.31
N THR A 250 -2.97 -17.30 -2.56
CA THR A 250 -2.87 -16.10 -1.73
C THR A 250 -2.63 -14.85 -2.57
N TYR A 251 -2.69 -13.68 -1.94
CA TYR A 251 -2.21 -12.45 -2.58
C TYR A 251 -0.68 -12.30 -2.57
N GLY A 252 0.10 -13.36 -2.37
CA GLY A 252 1.55 -13.33 -2.37
C GLY A 252 2.21 -13.52 -3.75
N TYR A 253 3.52 -13.31 -3.78
CA TYR A 253 4.43 -13.70 -4.85
C TYR A 253 5.55 -14.60 -4.30
N ASP A 254 6.04 -15.51 -5.15
CA ASP A 254 7.17 -16.39 -4.82
C ASP A 254 8.46 -15.59 -4.57
N LYS A 255 9.26 -16.03 -3.60
CA LYS A 255 10.53 -15.38 -3.21
C LYS A 255 11.54 -15.26 -4.35
N LYS A 256 11.48 -16.13 -5.36
CA LYS A 256 12.33 -16.04 -6.55
C LYS A 256 12.17 -14.71 -7.30
N LEU A 257 11.03 -14.04 -7.16
CA LEU A 257 10.79 -12.74 -7.78
C LEU A 257 11.75 -11.65 -7.25
N VAL A 258 12.18 -11.76 -6.00
CA VAL A 258 13.01 -10.76 -5.31
C VAL A 258 14.43 -11.26 -5.00
N GLU A 259 14.77 -12.48 -5.41
CA GLU A 259 16.06 -13.09 -5.14
C GLU A 259 17.22 -12.29 -5.78
N GLY A 260 18.26 -12.01 -5.00
CA GLY A 260 19.43 -11.24 -5.44
C GLY A 260 19.19 -9.75 -5.68
N ARG A 261 18.00 -9.23 -5.35
CA ARG A 261 17.65 -7.81 -5.55
C ARG A 261 18.05 -6.97 -4.34
N LYS A 262 18.33 -5.68 -4.57
CA LYS A 262 18.53 -4.72 -3.48
C LYS A 262 17.28 -4.67 -2.61
N SER A 263 17.47 -4.46 -1.31
CA SER A 263 16.37 -4.34 -0.36
C SER A 263 16.64 -3.25 0.68
N CYS A 264 15.57 -2.68 1.20
CA CYS A 264 15.60 -1.71 2.29
C CYS A 264 14.64 -2.19 3.37
N ARG A 265 15.12 -2.29 4.62
CA ARG A 265 14.35 -2.84 5.74
C ARG A 265 14.26 -1.81 6.85
N PHE A 266 13.09 -1.68 7.47
CA PHE A 266 12.90 -0.85 8.65
C PHE A 266 12.06 -1.55 9.72
N GLU A 267 12.31 -1.19 10.97
CA GLU A 267 11.49 -1.56 12.12
C GLU A 267 10.43 -0.49 12.37
N PRO A 268 9.19 -0.85 12.72
CA PRO A 268 8.18 0.13 13.10
C PRO A 268 8.59 0.85 14.40
N GLU A 269 8.64 2.18 14.35
CA GLU A 269 8.94 3.03 15.51
C GLU A 269 7.75 3.95 15.80
N VAL A 270 7.33 4.04 17.06
CA VAL A 270 6.14 4.82 17.46
C VAL A 270 6.32 6.30 17.12
N GLY A 271 5.35 6.84 16.39
CA GLY A 271 5.34 8.23 15.96
C GLY A 271 6.12 8.51 14.67
N ASP A 272 6.81 7.51 14.12
CA ASP A 272 7.55 7.67 12.87
C ASP A 272 6.65 7.44 11.65
N LEU A 273 6.80 8.31 10.66
CA LEU A 273 6.13 8.23 9.36
C LEU A 273 7.10 7.66 8.33
N TYR A 274 6.68 6.57 7.70
CA TYR A 274 7.40 5.89 6.63
C TYR A 274 6.62 6.02 5.32
N ILE A 275 7.29 6.38 4.23
CA ILE A 275 6.65 6.53 2.91
C ILE A 275 7.48 5.76 1.89
N PHE A 276 6.85 4.85 1.16
CA PHE A 276 7.52 4.07 0.12
C PHE A 276 6.64 3.88 -1.11
N ASN A 277 7.26 3.52 -2.23
CA ASN A 277 6.57 3.21 -3.46
C ASN A 277 5.90 1.83 -3.35
N SER A 278 4.57 1.78 -3.26
CA SER A 278 3.87 0.52 -3.00
C SER A 278 3.82 -0.41 -4.23
N ARG A 279 4.18 0.11 -5.41
CA ARG A 279 4.42 -0.71 -6.60
C ARG A 279 5.66 -1.59 -6.42
N ASN A 280 6.62 -1.19 -5.60
CA ASN A 280 7.74 -2.06 -5.22
C ASN A 280 7.24 -3.25 -4.41
N MET A 281 7.77 -4.43 -4.70
CA MET A 281 7.52 -5.64 -3.92
C MET A 281 7.97 -5.42 -2.49
N HIS A 282 7.14 -5.83 -1.54
CA HIS A 282 7.41 -5.67 -0.12
C HIS A 282 6.70 -6.74 0.72
N GLU A 283 7.20 -6.96 1.93
CA GLU A 283 6.62 -7.88 2.91
C GLU A 283 6.69 -7.28 4.32
N VAL A 284 5.80 -7.73 5.20
CA VAL A 284 5.82 -7.44 6.63
C VAL A 284 6.09 -8.73 7.38
N LYS A 285 7.09 -8.75 8.26
CA LYS A 285 7.33 -9.91 9.13
C LYS A 285 6.24 -10.03 10.20
N GLU A 286 6.00 -11.25 10.66
CA GLU A 286 5.19 -11.49 11.85
C GLU A 286 5.73 -10.74 13.07
N LEU A 287 4.85 -10.43 14.01
CA LEU A 287 5.28 -10.02 15.34
C LEU A 287 6.00 -11.18 16.04
N GLU A 288 7.02 -10.84 16.83
CA GLU A 288 7.63 -11.82 17.72
C GLU A 288 6.57 -12.28 18.72
N LYS A 289 6.37 -13.60 18.83
CA LYS A 289 5.54 -14.16 19.88
C LYS A 289 6.21 -13.84 21.21
N THR A 290 5.63 -12.93 22.00
CA THR A 290 6.06 -12.74 23.37
C THR A 290 5.87 -14.07 24.10
N CYS A 291 6.96 -14.63 24.64
CA CYS A 291 6.88 -15.82 25.46
C CYS A 291 6.10 -15.48 26.74
N GLY A 292 4.77 -15.69 26.75
CA GLY A 292 4.02 -15.79 28.00
C GLY A 292 2.87 -14.82 28.28
N SER A 293 2.12 -14.30 27.30
CA SER A 293 0.78 -13.79 27.59
C SER A 293 -0.30 -14.68 26.99
N ALA A 294 -0.64 -15.74 27.72
CA ALA A 294 -2.01 -16.21 27.75
C ALA A 294 -2.91 -14.99 27.97
N ARG A 295 -4.03 -14.89 27.25
CA ARG A 295 -5.12 -13.94 27.54
C ARG A 295 -5.38 -13.95 29.05
N GLY A 296 -4.90 -12.93 29.74
CA GLY A 296 -5.08 -12.71 31.16
C GLY A 296 -5.88 -11.43 31.32
N ASP A 297 -7.07 -11.57 31.88
CA ASP A 297 -7.97 -10.48 32.26
C ASP A 297 -7.24 -9.42 33.10
N ALA A 298 -6.84 -8.32 32.46
CA ALA A 298 -6.71 -6.97 33.03
C ALA A 298 -6.16 -6.00 31.97
N GLY A 299 -7.01 -5.52 31.06
CA GLY A 299 -6.87 -4.21 30.39
C GLY A 299 -5.61 -3.87 29.57
N GLY A 300 -4.64 -4.77 29.41
CA GLY A 300 -3.40 -4.52 28.68
C GLY A 300 -2.91 -5.79 27.99
N GLY A 301 -3.60 -6.21 26.94
CA GLY A 301 -3.04 -7.19 26.00
C GLY A 301 -1.91 -6.53 25.19
N ASP A 302 -0.93 -7.32 24.74
CA ASP A 302 0.07 -6.85 23.78
C ASP A 302 -0.64 -6.20 22.59
N LEU A 303 -0.46 -4.89 22.42
CA LEU A 303 -1.05 -4.15 21.33
C LEU A 303 -0.46 -4.65 20.02
N GLY A 304 -1.30 -4.90 19.02
CA GLY A 304 -0.84 -5.27 17.71
C GLY A 304 -0.10 -4.13 17.00
N ARG A 305 0.42 -4.43 15.81
CA ARG A 305 1.13 -3.46 14.96
C ARG A 305 0.14 -2.53 14.27
N ILE A 306 -0.26 -1.48 14.99
CA ILE A 306 -1.23 -0.49 14.51
C ILE A 306 -0.52 0.66 13.78
N ALA A 307 -0.94 0.95 12.56
CA ALA A 307 -0.51 2.09 11.77
C ALA A 307 -1.68 2.83 11.12
N LEU A 308 -1.58 4.17 11.04
CA LEU A 308 -2.39 4.99 10.14
C LEU A 308 -1.73 4.99 8.76
N ALA A 309 -2.45 4.53 7.75
CA ALA A 309 -1.93 4.36 6.39
C ALA A 309 -2.86 4.92 5.33
N SER A 310 -2.29 5.33 4.19
CA SER A 310 -3.05 5.65 2.99
C SER A 310 -2.15 5.54 1.77
N PHE A 311 -2.75 5.18 0.65
CA PHE A 311 -2.12 5.29 -0.65
C PHE A 311 -2.22 6.72 -1.18
N MET A 312 -1.23 7.07 -1.99
CA MET A 312 -1.21 8.26 -2.81
C MET A 312 -0.75 7.90 -4.21
N GLY A 313 -1.25 8.62 -5.20
CA GLY A 313 -0.93 8.33 -6.59
C GLY A 313 -1.07 9.53 -7.49
N VAL A 314 -0.32 9.53 -8.58
CA VAL A 314 -0.26 10.65 -9.51
C VAL A 314 -1.19 10.39 -10.69
N LEU A 315 -2.29 11.13 -10.73
CA LEU A 315 -3.16 11.21 -11.89
C LEU A 315 -2.54 12.17 -12.91
N PRO A 316 -2.31 11.74 -14.17
CA PRO A 316 -1.63 12.56 -15.16
C PRO A 316 -2.53 13.67 -15.73
N GLU A 317 -1.90 14.69 -16.29
CA GLU A 317 -2.54 15.90 -16.84
C GLU A 317 -3.67 15.62 -17.84
N LYS A 318 -3.51 14.55 -18.63
CA LYS A 318 -4.52 14.12 -19.61
C LYS A 318 -5.87 13.74 -18.98
N GLU A 319 -5.89 13.27 -17.73
CA GLU A 319 -7.10 12.86 -17.03
C GLU A 319 -7.71 14.04 -16.24
N THR A 320 -6.90 15.02 -15.86
CA THR A 320 -7.34 16.20 -15.09
C THR A 320 -7.72 17.38 -15.99
N GLY A 321 -7.29 17.37 -17.25
CA GLY A 321 -7.47 18.48 -18.19
C GLY A 321 -6.54 19.66 -17.93
N GLY A 322 -5.41 19.45 -17.25
CA GLY A 322 -4.50 20.53 -16.88
C GLY A 322 -3.26 20.08 -16.12
N LYS A 323 -3.27 20.19 -14.79
CA LYS A 323 -2.13 19.86 -13.93
C LYS A 323 -2.15 18.41 -13.47
N LYS A 324 -0.99 17.81 -13.20
CA LYS A 324 -0.91 16.54 -12.47
C LYS A 324 -1.62 16.69 -11.13
N ARG A 325 -2.21 15.61 -10.64
CA ARG A 325 -2.88 15.59 -9.34
C ARG A 325 -2.36 14.46 -8.48
N LEU A 326 -1.88 14.80 -7.28
CA LEU A 326 -1.61 13.83 -6.22
C LEU A 326 -2.94 13.49 -5.52
N MET A 327 -3.41 12.28 -5.72
CA MET A 327 -4.66 11.78 -5.14
C MET A 327 -4.37 10.94 -3.90
N PHE A 328 -5.23 11.00 -2.89
CA PHE A 328 -5.16 10.20 -1.67
C PHE A 328 -6.37 9.25 -1.58
N TRP A 329 -6.13 7.98 -1.26
CA TRP A 329 -7.18 6.98 -1.00
C TRP A 329 -6.66 5.85 -0.09
N SER A 330 -7.53 4.97 0.37
CA SER A 330 -7.18 3.74 1.10
C SER A 330 -7.96 2.56 0.56
#